data_AF-A0A7C6Q473-F1
#
_entry.id   AF-A0A7C6Q473-F1
#
_cell.length_a   1.000
_cell.length_b   1.000
_cell.length_c   1.000
_cell.angle_alpha   90.00
_cell.angle_beta   90.00
_cell.angle_gamma   90.00
#
_symmetry.space_group_name_H-M   'P 1'
#
loop_
_entity.id
_entity.type
_entity.pdbx_description
1 polymer ?
#
loop_
_entity_poly.entity_id
_entity_poly.type
_entity_poly.pdbx_seq_one_letter_code
_entity_poly.pdbx_strand_id
1 'polypeptide(L)'
;MMKYRCKVCDYIYDPEKGDPTQGIKPGTPFKDLPEDWVCPVCGVGKDQFEPLKEGPKTKLEDILMFCYQCSQTARGKACTIRGVCGKEPTVARLQDNLLFAIKGISAYLYHARELGYTDNEVDAFLERGFYSTLTNVNFEPEEFIKLALQAGQMNIKTMKLLKKAHIDNYGEPEPTKVEVGASTGPGIIVTGHSLKALEELLKQTEDTGINIYTHSELLPAHGYPGLKKYEHLKGQLGGPWFDQKET
;
A
#
# COMPACT_ATOMS: atom_id res chain seq x y z
N MET A 1 -28.95 -22.08 -4.89
CA MET A 1 -30.25 -21.33 -5.07
C MET A 1 -29.96 -19.91 -5.58
N MET A 2 -30.96 -19.18 -6.12
CA MET A 2 -30.74 -17.80 -6.59
C MET A 2 -30.45 -16.86 -5.39
N LYS A 3 -29.30 -16.19 -5.40
CA LYS A 3 -28.95 -15.18 -4.39
C LYS A 3 -29.59 -13.83 -4.74
N TYR A 4 -29.77 -12.97 -3.74
CA TYR A 4 -30.37 -11.66 -3.93
C TYR A 4 -29.49 -10.59 -3.32
N ARG A 5 -29.35 -9.46 -4.00
CA ARG A 5 -28.53 -8.33 -3.57
C ARG A 5 -29.40 -7.15 -3.20
N CYS A 6 -29.14 -6.56 -2.04
CA CYS A 6 -29.74 -5.30 -1.62
C CYS A 6 -29.23 -4.17 -2.52
N LYS A 7 -30.15 -3.42 -3.16
CA LYS A 7 -29.84 -2.26 -4.01
C LYS A 7 -29.28 -1.06 -3.23
N VAL A 8 -29.37 -1.07 -1.90
CA VAL A 8 -29.00 0.06 -1.02
C VAL A 8 -27.62 -0.10 -0.39
N CYS A 9 -27.27 -1.30 0.07
CA CYS A 9 -26.01 -1.54 0.82
C CYS A 9 -25.18 -2.72 0.27
N ASP A 10 -25.57 -3.30 -0.87
CA ASP A 10 -24.93 -4.45 -1.51
C ASP A 10 -24.89 -5.75 -0.67
N TYR A 11 -25.58 -5.82 0.48
CA TYR A 11 -25.76 -7.07 1.21
C TYR A 11 -26.33 -8.17 0.32
N ILE A 12 -25.72 -9.36 0.37
CA ILE A 12 -26.15 -10.53 -0.40
C ILE A 12 -26.87 -11.50 0.53
N TYR A 13 -28.17 -11.67 0.30
CA TYR A 13 -28.91 -12.80 0.86
C TYR A 13 -28.55 -14.07 0.10
N ASP A 14 -27.99 -15.04 0.83
CA ASP A 14 -27.65 -16.36 0.33
C ASP A 14 -28.61 -17.39 0.94
N PRO A 15 -29.58 -17.93 0.18
CA PRO A 15 -30.52 -18.92 0.69
C PRO A 15 -29.83 -20.11 1.36
N GLU A 16 -28.63 -20.50 0.93
CA GLU A 16 -27.89 -21.63 1.51
C GLU A 16 -27.41 -21.34 2.94
N LYS A 17 -27.27 -20.06 3.31
CA LYS A 17 -26.89 -19.62 4.65
C LYS A 17 -28.10 -19.16 5.48
N GLY A 18 -29.16 -18.70 4.82
CA GLY A 18 -30.26 -18.02 5.49
C GLY A 18 -29.81 -16.67 6.06
N ASP A 19 -30.49 -16.24 7.12
CA ASP A 19 -30.15 -15.04 7.90
C ASP A 19 -30.32 -15.34 9.40
N PRO A 20 -29.25 -15.83 10.06
CA PRO A 20 -29.29 -16.17 11.48
C PRO A 20 -29.63 -14.98 12.39
N THR A 21 -29.34 -13.75 11.97
CA THR A 21 -29.58 -12.55 12.79
C THR A 21 -31.07 -12.28 12.99
N GLN A 22 -31.89 -12.78 12.08
CA GLN A 22 -33.35 -12.66 12.10
C GLN A 22 -34.03 -14.04 12.13
N GLY A 23 -33.32 -15.08 12.55
CA GLY A 23 -33.86 -16.43 12.74
C GLY A 23 -34.21 -17.17 11.44
N ILE A 24 -33.76 -16.70 10.28
CA ILE A 24 -34.01 -17.34 9.00
C ILE A 24 -33.02 -18.50 8.81
N LYS A 25 -33.57 -19.72 8.68
CA LYS A 25 -32.77 -20.94 8.57
C LYS A 25 -32.03 -21.04 7.23
N PRO A 26 -30.84 -21.69 7.20
CA PRO A 26 -30.22 -22.19 5.97
C PRO A 26 -31.22 -22.97 5.10
N GLY A 27 -31.15 -22.76 3.80
CA GLY A 27 -32.03 -23.34 2.80
C GLY A 27 -33.32 -22.56 2.51
N THR A 28 -33.59 -21.44 3.19
CA THR A 28 -34.80 -20.63 2.96
C THR A 28 -34.67 -19.83 1.67
N PRO A 29 -35.53 -20.02 0.64
CA PRO A 29 -35.49 -19.20 -0.57
C PRO A 29 -35.91 -17.75 -0.29
N PHE A 30 -35.36 -16.78 -1.04
CA PHE A 30 -35.69 -15.35 -0.84
C PHE A 30 -37.19 -15.03 -0.95
N LYS A 31 -37.91 -15.74 -1.83
CA LYS A 31 -39.36 -15.63 -1.98
C LYS A 31 -40.15 -16.10 -0.76
N ASP A 32 -39.56 -16.95 0.07
CA ASP A 32 -40.18 -17.57 1.24
C ASP A 32 -39.76 -16.85 2.54
N LEU A 33 -39.02 -15.74 2.42
CA LEU A 33 -38.73 -14.86 3.55
C LEU A 33 -40.02 -14.21 4.08
N PRO A 34 -40.15 -14.01 5.41
CA PRO A 34 -41.26 -13.26 6.01
C PRO A 34 -41.49 -11.89 5.35
N GLU A 35 -42.72 -11.38 5.40
CA GLU A 35 -43.05 -10.06 4.83
C GLU A 35 -42.37 -8.91 5.56
N ASP A 36 -42.18 -9.05 6.86
CA ASP A 36 -41.51 -8.12 7.77
C ASP A 36 -39.99 -8.30 7.81
N TRP A 37 -39.44 -9.28 7.10
CA TRP A 37 -37.98 -9.43 7.00
C TRP A 37 -37.38 -8.21 6.30
N VAL A 38 -36.37 -7.64 6.93
CA VAL A 38 -35.63 -6.49 6.41
C VAL A 38 -34.16 -6.86 6.19
N CYS A 39 -33.45 -6.09 5.38
CA CYS A 39 -32.01 -6.27 5.23
C CYS A 39 -31.31 -6.13 6.60
N PRO A 40 -30.51 -7.12 7.06
CA PRO A 40 -29.86 -7.08 8.37
C PRO A 40 -28.78 -6.00 8.49
N VAL A 41 -28.39 -5.38 7.37
CA VAL A 41 -27.37 -4.33 7.33
C VAL A 41 -27.97 -2.93 7.35
N CYS A 42 -29.06 -2.69 6.59
CA CYS A 42 -29.60 -1.33 6.39
C CYS A 42 -31.10 -1.18 6.66
N GLY A 43 -31.82 -2.25 7.01
CA GLY A 43 -33.22 -2.20 7.42
C GLY A 43 -34.24 -2.00 6.31
N VAL A 44 -33.84 -1.97 5.04
CA VAL A 44 -34.79 -1.85 3.91
C VAL A 44 -35.53 -3.16 3.63
N GLY A 45 -36.74 -3.04 3.09
CA GLY A 45 -37.60 -4.17 2.76
C GLY A 45 -37.15 -4.97 1.53
N LYS A 46 -37.85 -6.09 1.30
CA LYS A 46 -37.58 -7.03 0.18
C LYS A 46 -37.73 -6.40 -1.21
N ASP A 47 -38.52 -5.34 -1.34
CA ASP A 47 -38.70 -4.55 -2.57
C ASP A 47 -37.40 -3.85 -3.01
N GLN A 48 -36.44 -3.68 -2.09
CA GLN A 48 -35.12 -3.14 -2.36
C GLN A 48 -34.08 -4.20 -2.73
N PHE A 49 -34.48 -5.44 -3.01
CA PHE A 49 -33.58 -6.49 -3.50
C PHE A 49 -33.79 -6.79 -4.97
N GLU A 50 -32.71 -7.25 -5.61
CA GLU A 50 -32.74 -7.79 -6.97
C GLU A 50 -32.06 -9.16 -7.02
N PRO A 51 -32.50 -10.06 -7.92
CA PRO A 51 -31.83 -11.33 -8.11
C PRO A 51 -30.40 -11.08 -8.58
N LEU A 52 -29.44 -11.68 -7.88
CA LEU A 52 -28.04 -11.63 -8.25
C LEU A 52 -27.86 -12.52 -9.48
N LYS A 53 -28.04 -11.93 -10.66
CA LYS A 53 -27.69 -12.57 -11.93
C LYS A 53 -26.20 -12.87 -11.87
N GLU A 54 -25.82 -14.15 -11.87
CA GLU A 54 -24.43 -14.52 -12.12
C GLU A 54 -24.05 -13.91 -13.47
N GLY A 55 -23.27 -12.84 -13.44
CA GLY A 55 -22.59 -12.36 -14.64
C GLY A 55 -21.68 -13.47 -15.15
N PRO A 56 -21.25 -13.43 -16.43
CA PRO A 56 -20.23 -14.36 -16.90
C PRO A 56 -19.06 -14.32 -15.91
N LYS A 57 -18.79 -15.47 -15.26
CA LYS A 57 -17.64 -15.63 -14.38
C LYS A 57 -16.42 -15.39 -15.25
N THR A 58 -15.87 -14.18 -15.18
CA THR A 58 -14.58 -13.88 -15.81
C THR A 58 -13.59 -14.69 -15.00
N LYS A 59 -13.04 -15.76 -15.59
CA LYS A 59 -12.01 -16.50 -14.88
C LYS A 59 -10.78 -15.61 -14.81
N LEU A 60 -9.94 -15.78 -13.78
CA LEU A 60 -8.73 -14.97 -13.63
C LEU A 60 -7.84 -15.04 -14.89
N GLU A 61 -7.83 -16.22 -15.52
CA GLU A 61 -7.19 -16.56 -16.79
C GLU A 61 -7.72 -15.78 -18.01
N ASP A 62 -8.91 -15.16 -17.92
CA ASP A 62 -9.50 -14.33 -18.98
C ASP A 62 -9.16 -12.83 -18.83
N ILE A 63 -8.47 -12.44 -17.74
CA ILE A 63 -8.13 -11.04 -17.44
C ILE A 63 -6.74 -10.72 -18.02
N LEU A 64 -6.71 -10.12 -19.20
CA LEU A 64 -5.46 -9.69 -19.87
C LEU A 64 -4.95 -8.33 -19.35
N MET A 65 -5.84 -7.49 -18.84
CA MET A 65 -5.54 -6.19 -18.23
C MET A 65 -6.55 -5.84 -17.14
N PHE A 66 -6.32 -4.77 -16.40
CA PHE A 66 -7.34 -4.18 -15.53
C PHE A 66 -7.12 -2.67 -15.49
N CYS A 67 -7.99 -1.91 -16.15
CA CYS A 67 -7.91 -0.45 -16.15
C CYS A 67 -9.31 0.15 -15.98
N TYR A 68 -9.46 1.02 -14.98
CA TYR A 68 -10.72 1.66 -14.60
C TYR A 68 -10.64 3.18 -14.46
N GLN A 69 -9.56 3.79 -14.95
CA GLN A 69 -9.23 5.19 -14.60
C GLN A 69 -10.11 6.24 -15.30
N CYS A 70 -10.85 5.87 -16.34
CA CYS A 70 -11.65 6.80 -17.12
C CYS A 70 -13.16 6.50 -16.99
N SER A 71 -13.97 7.54 -17.16
CA SER A 71 -15.44 7.46 -17.08
C SER A 71 -16.06 6.49 -18.08
N GLN A 72 -15.38 6.21 -19.19
CA GLN A 72 -15.87 5.34 -20.27
C GLN A 72 -15.56 3.86 -20.05
N THR A 73 -14.90 3.48 -18.95
CA THR A 73 -14.46 2.10 -18.70
C THR A 73 -15.56 1.05 -18.95
N ALA A 74 -15.18 -0.12 -19.45
CA ALA A 74 -16.13 -1.10 -19.93
C ALA A 74 -17.18 -1.45 -18.87
N ARG A 75 -18.47 -1.34 -19.25
CA ARG A 75 -19.63 -1.58 -18.38
C ARG A 75 -19.66 -0.72 -17.11
N GLY A 76 -18.98 0.42 -17.09
CA GLY A 76 -18.83 1.26 -15.90
C GLY A 76 -18.05 0.60 -14.76
N LYS A 77 -17.25 -0.45 -15.07
CA LYS A 77 -16.46 -1.20 -14.08
C LYS A 77 -14.96 -1.17 -14.37
N ALA A 78 -14.52 -1.90 -15.39
CA ALA A 78 -13.11 -2.04 -15.75
C ALA A 78 -12.96 -2.59 -17.17
N CYS A 79 -11.97 -2.10 -17.91
CA CYS A 79 -11.46 -2.75 -19.12
C CYS A 79 -10.57 -3.93 -18.71
N THR A 80 -10.98 -5.16 -19.06
CA THR A 80 -10.26 -6.39 -18.68
C THR A 80 -9.60 -7.16 -19.83
N ILE A 81 -10.06 -6.94 -21.07
CA ILE A 81 -9.53 -7.59 -22.28
C ILE A 81 -8.87 -6.57 -23.21
N ARG A 82 -9.46 -5.37 -23.35
CA ARG A 82 -8.94 -4.25 -24.12
C ARG A 82 -9.55 -2.96 -23.58
N GLY A 83 -8.81 -1.85 -23.67
CA GLY A 83 -9.30 -0.52 -23.33
C GLY A 83 -10.38 -0.04 -24.30
N VAL A 84 -11.47 0.53 -23.79
CA VAL A 84 -12.47 1.25 -24.63
C VAL A 84 -11.84 2.40 -25.42
N CYS A 85 -10.76 2.98 -24.89
CA CYS A 85 -9.96 4.03 -25.50
C CYS A 85 -8.96 3.50 -26.56
N GLY A 86 -8.98 2.20 -26.86
CA GLY A 86 -8.03 1.56 -27.77
C GLY A 86 -6.74 1.07 -27.11
N LYS A 87 -6.56 1.23 -25.79
CA LYS A 87 -5.37 0.74 -25.09
C LYS A 87 -5.28 -0.80 -25.13
N GLU A 88 -4.21 -1.32 -25.72
CA GLU A 88 -3.92 -2.75 -25.72
C GLU A 88 -3.48 -3.26 -24.33
N PRO A 89 -3.72 -4.54 -23.99
CA PRO A 89 -3.31 -5.12 -22.71
C PRO A 89 -1.83 -4.95 -22.40
N THR A 90 -0.95 -5.12 -23.39
CA THR A 90 0.49 -4.95 -23.25
C THR A 90 0.84 -3.55 -22.75
N VAL A 91 0.26 -2.51 -23.36
CA VAL A 91 0.48 -1.11 -22.94
C VAL A 91 -0.07 -0.88 -21.54
N ALA A 92 -1.24 -1.42 -21.22
CA ALA A 92 -1.80 -1.30 -19.87
C ALA A 92 -0.88 -1.90 -18.80
N ARG A 93 -0.32 -3.10 -19.04
CA ARG A 93 0.62 -3.75 -18.12
C ARG A 93 1.95 -3.01 -18.02
N LEU A 94 2.43 -2.43 -19.12
CA LEU A 94 3.63 -1.58 -19.11
C LEU A 94 3.40 -0.29 -18.30
N GLN A 95 2.23 0.33 -18.40
CA GLN A 95 1.83 1.46 -17.54
C GLN A 95 1.78 1.04 -16.06
N ASP A 96 1.20 -0.12 -15.74
CA ASP A 96 1.17 -0.64 -14.37
C ASP A 96 2.58 -0.85 -13.80
N ASN A 97 3.49 -1.43 -14.59
CA ASN A 97 4.89 -1.61 -14.20
C ASN A 97 5.60 -0.29 -13.94
N LEU A 98 5.39 0.71 -14.82
CA LEU A 98 5.97 2.05 -14.63
C LEU A 98 5.45 2.71 -13.35
N LEU A 99 4.14 2.61 -13.07
CA LEU A 99 3.55 3.14 -11.83
C LEU A 99 4.10 2.42 -10.59
N PHE A 100 4.35 1.10 -10.67
CA PHE A 100 4.99 0.36 -9.59
C PHE A 100 6.42 0.85 -9.33
N ALA A 101 7.22 1.07 -10.39
CA ALA A 101 8.56 1.63 -10.26
C ALA A 101 8.53 3.06 -9.67
N ILE A 102 7.59 3.90 -10.12
CA ILE A 102 7.37 5.25 -9.59
C ILE A 102 7.07 5.23 -8.09
N LYS A 103 6.26 4.28 -7.60
CA LYS A 103 6.01 4.10 -6.16
C LYS A 103 7.30 3.77 -5.40
N GLY A 104 8.14 2.88 -5.94
CA GLY A 104 9.44 2.55 -5.35
C GLY A 104 10.36 3.77 -5.24
N ILE A 105 10.50 4.54 -6.33
CA ILE A 105 11.27 5.79 -6.33
C ILE A 105 10.73 6.76 -5.27
N SER A 106 9.41 6.93 -5.23
CA SER A 106 8.74 7.85 -4.31
C SER A 106 8.94 7.47 -2.84
N ALA A 107 9.04 6.18 -2.52
CA ALA A 107 9.28 5.70 -1.16
C ALA A 107 10.65 6.16 -0.62
N TYR A 108 11.72 6.06 -1.41
CA TYR A 108 13.04 6.59 -1.02
C TYR A 108 13.09 8.11 -1.04
N LEU A 109 12.47 8.73 -2.05
CA LEU A 109 12.47 10.19 -2.20
C LEU A 109 11.72 10.87 -1.04
N TYR A 110 10.67 10.24 -0.53
CA TYR A 110 9.93 10.72 0.64
C TYR A 110 10.87 10.94 1.83
N HIS A 111 11.68 9.94 2.20
CA HIS A 111 12.63 10.05 3.31
C HIS A 111 13.74 11.07 3.04
N ALA A 112 14.20 11.21 1.79
CA ALA A 112 15.17 12.24 1.44
C ALA A 112 14.58 13.65 1.63
N ARG A 113 13.32 13.84 1.21
CA ARG A 113 12.59 15.12 1.35
C ARG A 113 12.27 15.45 2.80
N GLU A 114 11.98 14.46 3.64
CA GLU A 114 11.82 14.68 5.08
C GLU A 114 13.06 15.38 5.68
N LEU A 115 14.24 15.08 5.14
CA LEU A 115 15.53 15.65 5.52
C LEU A 115 15.91 16.92 4.74
N GLY A 116 15.03 17.43 3.88
CA GLY A 116 15.24 18.65 3.09
C GLY A 116 15.98 18.45 1.75
N TYR A 117 16.16 17.21 1.28
CA TYR A 117 16.86 16.89 0.04
C TYR A 117 15.88 16.61 -1.10
N THR A 118 16.15 17.18 -2.28
CA THR A 118 15.40 16.92 -3.51
C THR A 118 16.32 16.87 -4.72
N ASP A 119 15.83 16.33 -5.84
CA ASP A 119 16.56 16.30 -7.12
C ASP A 119 15.60 16.58 -8.27
N ASN A 120 15.82 17.70 -8.97
CA ASN A 120 14.94 18.17 -10.03
C ASN A 120 14.79 17.18 -11.20
N GLU A 121 15.80 16.35 -11.48
CA GLU A 121 15.72 15.35 -12.55
C GLU A 121 14.80 14.19 -12.16
N VAL A 122 14.90 13.75 -10.90
CA VAL A 122 13.99 12.74 -10.34
C VAL A 122 12.57 13.28 -10.34
N ASP A 123 12.37 14.52 -9.86
CA ASP A 123 11.05 15.16 -9.80
C ASP A 123 10.42 15.28 -11.20
N ALA A 124 11.18 15.80 -12.18
CA ALA A 124 10.72 15.90 -13.56
C ALA A 124 10.43 14.53 -14.20
N PHE A 125 11.18 13.49 -13.84
CA PHE A 125 10.88 12.12 -14.28
C PHE A 125 9.57 11.61 -13.68
N LEU A 126 9.31 11.81 -12.39
CA LEU A 126 8.08 11.35 -11.73
C LEU A 126 6.85 11.98 -12.40
N GLU A 127 6.90 13.30 -12.66
CA GLU A 127 5.83 14.02 -13.37
C GLU A 127 5.59 13.45 -14.77
N ARG A 128 6.64 13.35 -15.59
CA ARG A 128 6.55 12.84 -16.96
C ARG A 128 6.10 11.38 -17.02
N GLY A 129 6.66 10.54 -16.14
CA GLY A 129 6.33 9.13 -16.03
C GLY A 129 4.86 8.93 -15.66
N PHE A 130 4.37 9.65 -14.66
CA PHE A 130 2.97 9.59 -14.24
C PHE A 130 2.03 10.12 -15.35
N TYR A 131 2.36 11.26 -15.95
CA TYR A 131 1.59 11.87 -17.05
C TYR A 131 1.43 10.92 -18.24
N SER A 132 2.48 10.16 -18.57
CA SER A 132 2.45 9.19 -19.68
C SER A 132 1.40 8.08 -19.52
N THR A 133 0.92 7.82 -18.30
CA THR A 133 -0.08 6.77 -18.01
C THR A 133 -1.53 7.26 -18.05
N LEU A 134 -1.73 8.57 -18.18
CA LEU A 134 -3.07 9.15 -18.24
C LEU A 134 -3.83 8.71 -19.51
N THR A 135 -5.15 8.73 -19.40
CA THR A 135 -6.04 8.34 -20.49
C THR A 135 -5.76 9.17 -21.73
N ASN A 136 -5.56 8.51 -22.87
CA ASN A 136 -5.31 9.11 -24.19
C ASN A 136 -4.01 9.91 -24.33
N VAL A 137 -3.01 9.67 -23.48
CA VAL A 137 -1.70 10.37 -23.57
C VAL A 137 -0.68 9.60 -24.40
N ASN A 138 -0.39 8.34 -24.04
CA ASN A 138 0.63 7.56 -24.74
C ASN A 138 0.20 6.08 -24.89
N PHE A 139 0.28 5.57 -26.12
CA PHE A 139 -0.07 4.20 -26.49
C PHE A 139 1.12 3.40 -27.05
N GLU A 140 2.32 3.99 -27.14
CA GLU A 140 3.50 3.38 -27.77
C GLU A 140 4.24 2.45 -26.79
N PRO A 141 4.27 1.12 -27.01
CA PRO A 141 4.88 0.18 -26.07
C PRO A 141 6.38 0.43 -25.86
N GLU A 142 7.11 0.78 -26.93
CA GLU A 142 8.56 1.03 -26.86
C GLU A 142 8.92 2.20 -25.96
N GLU A 143 8.08 3.24 -25.92
CA GLU A 143 8.29 4.39 -25.03
C GLU A 143 8.13 3.99 -23.56
N PHE A 144 7.21 3.08 -23.23
CA PHE A 144 7.09 2.58 -21.86
C PHE A 144 8.27 1.69 -21.44
N ILE A 145 8.87 0.95 -22.38
CA ILE A 145 10.12 0.22 -22.11
C ILE A 145 11.26 1.19 -21.79
N LYS A 146 11.40 2.28 -22.57
CA LYS A 146 12.39 3.33 -22.31
C LYS A 146 12.15 4.01 -20.96
N LEU A 147 10.90 4.34 -20.64
CA LEU A 147 10.52 4.92 -19.35
C LEU A 147 10.81 3.97 -18.18
N ALA A 148 10.61 2.66 -18.35
CA ALA A 148 10.93 1.67 -17.31
C ALA A 148 12.45 1.59 -17.05
N LEU A 149 13.27 1.62 -18.10
CA LEU A 149 14.74 1.69 -17.96
C LEU A 149 15.18 2.99 -17.27
N GLN A 150 14.58 4.12 -17.66
CA GLN A 150 14.84 5.39 -17.01
C GLN A 150 14.37 5.40 -15.55
N ALA A 151 13.25 4.75 -15.22
CA ALA A 151 12.79 4.58 -13.84
C ALA A 151 13.85 3.88 -12.98
N GLY A 152 14.48 2.83 -13.51
CA GLY A 152 15.59 2.15 -12.84
C GLY A 152 16.77 3.10 -12.54
N GLN A 153 17.15 3.94 -13.51
CA GLN A 153 18.20 4.94 -13.33
C GLN A 153 17.81 5.97 -12.26
N MET A 154 16.57 6.47 -12.28
CA MET A 154 16.06 7.43 -11.30
C MET A 154 15.96 6.83 -9.90
N ASN A 155 15.63 5.53 -9.78
CA ASN A 155 15.64 4.83 -8.51
C ASN A 155 17.05 4.79 -7.90
N ILE A 156 18.06 4.44 -8.70
CA ILE A 156 19.47 4.47 -8.24
C ILE A 156 19.88 5.90 -7.84
N LYS A 157 19.49 6.90 -8.62
CA LYS A 157 19.76 8.31 -8.30
C LYS A 157 19.12 8.72 -6.97
N THR A 158 17.88 8.31 -6.73
CA THR A 158 17.14 8.59 -5.50
C THR A 158 17.77 7.90 -4.29
N MET A 159 18.19 6.63 -4.42
CA MET A 159 18.90 5.94 -3.34
C MET A 159 20.24 6.62 -3.01
N LYS A 160 20.97 7.13 -4.00
CA LYS A 160 22.19 7.92 -3.77
C LYS A 160 21.89 9.23 -3.06
N LEU A 161 20.80 9.92 -3.44
CA LEU A 161 20.35 11.14 -2.77
C LEU A 161 20.00 10.86 -1.30
N LEU A 162 19.25 9.80 -1.02
CA LEU A 162 18.91 9.40 0.35
C LEU A 162 20.15 9.02 1.16
N LYS A 163 21.10 8.28 0.57
CA LYS A 163 22.39 7.98 1.22
C LYS A 163 23.11 9.28 1.61
N LYS A 164 23.19 10.25 0.70
CA LYS A 164 23.79 11.57 0.99
C LYS A 164 23.05 12.28 2.13
N ALA A 165 21.72 12.33 2.07
CA ALA A 165 20.90 12.96 3.09
C ALA A 165 21.11 12.36 4.49
N HIS A 166 21.25 11.03 4.58
CA HIS A 166 21.58 10.37 5.84
C HIS A 166 22.99 10.70 6.33
N ILE A 167 24.01 10.67 5.46
CA ILE A 167 25.40 10.98 5.85
C ILE A 167 25.54 12.42 6.32
N ASP A 168 24.97 13.38 5.57
CA ASP A 168 25.09 14.80 5.89
C ASP A 168 24.45 15.14 7.24
N ASN A 169 23.36 14.45 7.62
CA ASN A 169 22.64 14.71 8.87
C ASN A 169 23.09 13.84 10.06
N TYR A 170 23.53 12.60 9.80
CA TYR A 170 23.78 11.61 10.83
C TYR A 170 25.21 11.03 10.83
N GLY A 171 26.06 11.42 9.88
CA GLY A 171 27.41 10.88 9.69
C GLY A 171 27.44 9.60 8.84
N GLU A 172 28.62 9.23 8.33
CA GLU A 172 28.78 7.94 7.65
C GLU A 172 28.61 6.79 8.67
N PRO A 173 27.84 5.74 8.35
CA PRO A 173 27.74 4.57 9.22
C PRO A 173 29.08 3.91 9.51
N GLU A 174 29.29 3.54 10.76
CA GLU A 174 30.49 2.85 11.25
C GLU A 174 30.14 1.45 11.78
N PRO A 175 31.07 0.48 11.69
CA PRO A 175 30.91 -0.81 12.36
C PRO A 175 30.58 -0.61 13.84
N THR A 176 29.39 -1.06 14.25
CA THR A 176 28.86 -0.82 15.59
C THR A 176 28.33 -2.12 16.17
N LYS A 177 28.65 -2.39 17.43
CA LYS A 177 28.03 -3.48 18.20
C LYS A 177 26.70 -2.97 18.74
N VAL A 178 25.63 -3.70 18.48
CA VAL A 178 24.28 -3.34 18.91
C VAL A 178 23.84 -4.33 19.98
N GLU A 179 23.46 -3.82 21.15
CA GLU A 179 22.92 -4.65 22.21
C GLU A 179 21.55 -5.21 21.81
N VAL A 180 21.33 -6.47 22.15
CA VAL A 180 20.06 -7.18 21.91
C VAL A 180 19.43 -7.55 23.24
N GLY A 181 18.10 -7.43 23.31
CA GLY A 181 17.34 -7.68 24.53
C GLY A 181 17.00 -6.40 25.30
N ALA A 182 16.05 -6.53 26.22
CA ALA A 182 15.50 -5.39 26.95
C ALA A 182 16.32 -5.06 28.20
N SER A 183 16.38 -3.76 28.52
CA SER A 183 16.93 -3.26 29.79
C SER A 183 15.78 -2.91 30.74
N THR A 184 16.06 -2.86 32.04
CA THR A 184 15.07 -2.46 33.04
C THR A 184 14.60 -1.02 32.81
N GLY A 185 13.29 -0.79 32.92
CA GLY A 185 12.66 0.53 32.80
C GLY A 185 11.61 0.60 31.69
N PRO A 186 10.89 1.73 31.57
CA PRO A 186 9.97 1.94 30.46
C PRO A 186 10.73 2.08 29.13
N GLY A 187 10.15 1.60 28.04
CA GLY A 187 10.75 1.73 26.73
C GLY A 187 9.75 1.90 25.58
N ILE A 188 10.22 2.50 24.50
CA ILE A 188 9.50 2.65 23.23
C ILE A 188 10.26 1.87 22.16
N ILE A 189 9.53 1.04 21.41
CA ILE A 189 10.05 0.31 20.26
C ILE A 189 9.66 1.04 18.99
N VAL A 190 10.66 1.39 18.17
CA VAL A 190 10.48 2.09 16.90
C VAL A 190 10.78 1.13 15.77
N THR A 191 9.90 1.10 14.76
CA THR A 191 10.02 0.23 13.57
C THR A 191 9.82 1.07 12.30
N GLY A 192 10.10 0.48 11.13
CA GLY A 192 10.04 1.15 9.83
C GLY A 192 11.42 1.62 9.36
N HIS A 193 11.48 2.80 8.73
CA HIS A 193 12.70 3.24 8.02
C HIS A 193 13.06 4.72 8.24
N SER A 194 12.23 5.51 8.94
CA SER A 194 12.46 6.96 9.08
C SER A 194 13.47 7.27 10.19
N LEU A 195 14.72 7.58 9.79
CA LEU A 195 15.75 8.04 10.72
C LEU A 195 15.43 9.41 11.33
N LYS A 196 14.74 10.28 10.59
CA LYS A 196 14.27 11.57 11.10
C LYS A 196 13.28 11.40 12.24
N ALA A 197 12.28 10.53 12.07
CA ALA A 197 11.30 10.28 13.13
C ALA A 197 11.97 9.69 14.38
N LEU A 198 12.94 8.79 14.20
CA LEU A 198 13.74 8.27 15.31
C LEU A 198 14.53 9.37 16.01
N GLU A 199 15.21 10.25 15.28
CA GLU A 199 15.96 11.36 15.85
C GLU A 199 15.07 12.31 16.66
N GLU A 200 13.91 12.69 16.10
CA GLU A 200 12.96 13.58 16.79
C GLU A 200 12.39 12.94 18.06
N LEU A 201 12.14 11.62 18.03
CA LEU A 201 11.76 10.87 19.23
C LEU A 201 12.90 10.86 20.27
N LEU A 202 14.14 10.62 19.84
CA LEU A 202 15.31 10.61 20.73
C LEU A 202 15.48 11.96 21.42
N LYS A 203 15.36 13.07 20.69
CA LYS A 203 15.38 14.44 21.25
C LYS A 203 14.26 14.66 22.27
N GLN A 204 13.04 14.21 21.96
CA GLN A 204 11.87 14.40 22.84
C GLN A 204 11.91 13.54 24.11
N THR A 205 12.68 12.46 24.11
CA THR A 205 12.77 11.49 25.22
C THR A 205 14.10 11.57 25.97
N GLU A 206 14.97 12.52 25.60
CA GLU A 206 16.20 12.80 26.34
C GLU A 206 15.86 13.21 27.77
N ASP A 207 16.57 12.65 28.75
CA ASP A 207 16.38 12.85 30.19
C ASP A 207 14.99 12.47 30.77
N THR A 208 14.12 11.78 30.01
CA THR A 208 12.81 11.33 30.54
C THR A 208 12.86 9.97 31.23
N GLY A 209 14.01 9.29 31.18
CA GLY A 209 14.18 7.92 31.69
C GLY A 209 13.49 6.83 30.84
N ILE A 210 13.09 7.15 29.61
CA ILE A 210 12.50 6.20 28.65
C ILE A 210 13.61 5.66 27.74
N ASN A 211 13.74 4.34 27.67
CA ASN A 211 14.67 3.69 26.76
C ASN A 211 14.07 3.59 25.35
N ILE A 212 14.85 3.89 24.32
CA ILE A 212 14.46 3.74 22.92
C ILE A 212 15.11 2.50 22.33
N TYR A 213 14.31 1.67 21.66
CA TYR A 213 14.76 0.48 20.97
C TYR A 213 14.35 0.54 19.50
N THR A 214 15.22 0.05 18.61
CA THR A 214 14.88 -0.16 17.21
C THR A 214 14.33 -1.56 16.98
N HIS A 215 13.58 -1.74 15.90
CA HIS A 215 13.05 -3.02 15.47
C HIS A 215 13.14 -3.16 13.94
N SER A 216 13.35 -4.39 13.45
CA SER A 216 13.52 -4.76 12.05
C SER A 216 14.47 -3.79 11.31
N GLU A 217 13.93 -2.97 10.41
CA GLU A 217 14.68 -2.18 9.43
C GLU A 217 15.30 -0.89 10.00
N LEU A 218 15.00 -0.54 11.26
CA LEU A 218 15.70 0.54 11.95
C LEU A 218 17.00 0.11 12.63
N LEU A 219 17.35 -1.19 12.62
CA LEU A 219 18.64 -1.68 13.14
C LEU A 219 19.86 -0.88 12.62
N PRO A 220 19.95 -0.47 11.34
CA PRO A 220 21.09 0.30 10.85
C PRO A 220 21.25 1.68 11.49
N ALA A 221 20.23 2.22 12.17
CA ALA A 221 20.30 3.52 12.84
C ALA A 221 21.47 3.60 13.84
N HIS A 222 21.79 2.47 14.50
CA HIS A 222 22.90 2.37 15.45
C HIS A 222 24.28 2.59 14.82
N GLY A 223 24.42 2.40 13.51
CA GLY A 223 25.67 2.65 12.79
C GLY A 223 26.00 4.15 12.66
N TYR A 224 25.00 5.03 12.72
CA TYR A 224 25.16 6.46 12.44
C TYR A 224 25.64 7.24 13.68
N PRO A 225 26.81 7.92 13.62
CA PRO A 225 27.34 8.71 14.74
C PRO A 225 26.36 9.73 15.34
N GLY A 226 25.57 10.40 14.51
CA GLY A 226 24.61 11.41 14.93
C GLY A 226 23.41 10.86 15.69
N LEU A 227 23.14 9.55 15.58
CA LEU A 227 22.05 8.87 16.31
C LEU A 227 22.58 8.06 17.49
N LYS A 228 23.71 7.36 17.34
CA LYS A 228 24.27 6.54 18.43
C LYS A 228 24.81 7.36 19.61
N LYS A 229 24.93 8.68 19.47
CA LYS A 229 25.32 9.59 20.56
C LYS A 229 24.30 9.65 21.70
N TYR A 230 23.05 9.25 21.45
CA TYR A 230 21.99 9.26 22.47
C TYR A 230 22.09 7.99 23.33
N GLU A 231 22.52 8.13 24.58
CA GLU A 231 22.75 7.01 25.50
C GLU A 231 21.49 6.18 25.82
N HIS A 232 20.29 6.75 25.63
CA HIS A 232 19.01 6.06 25.81
C HIS A 232 18.52 5.36 24.53
N LEU A 233 19.23 5.43 23.40
CA LEU A 233 19.07 4.51 22.28
C LEU A 233 19.74 3.17 22.64
N LYS A 234 19.00 2.29 23.32
CA LYS A 234 19.57 1.15 24.05
C LYS A 234 19.94 -0.05 23.20
N GLY A 235 19.28 -0.27 22.07
CA GLY A 235 19.58 -1.43 21.24
C GLY A 235 18.46 -1.81 20.29
N GLN A 236 18.48 -3.08 19.86
CA GLN A 236 17.49 -3.68 18.98
C GLN A 236 16.66 -4.70 19.74
N LEU A 237 15.33 -4.64 19.57
CA LEU A 237 14.41 -5.67 20.01
C LEU A 237 13.78 -6.36 18.79
N GLY A 238 13.63 -7.68 18.88
CA GLY A 238 13.05 -8.51 17.83
C GLY A 238 13.95 -8.75 16.63
N GLY A 239 13.31 -9.30 15.60
CA GLY A 239 13.94 -9.72 14.35
C GLY A 239 13.30 -9.02 13.15
N PRO A 240 12.98 -9.77 12.09
CA PRO A 240 12.27 -9.25 10.92
C PRO A 240 10.82 -8.86 11.22
N TRP A 241 10.26 -7.99 10.37
CA TRP A 241 8.89 -7.47 10.51
C TRP A 241 7.77 -8.51 10.61
N PHE A 242 7.93 -9.72 10.05
CA PHE A 242 6.88 -10.73 10.06
C PHE A 242 6.72 -11.41 11.43
N ASP A 243 7.73 -11.32 12.31
CA ASP A 243 7.73 -11.90 13.67
C ASP A 243 7.30 -10.87 14.74
N GLN A 244 6.84 -9.68 14.35
CA GLN A 244 6.53 -8.57 15.27
C GLN A 244 5.42 -8.88 16.30
N LYS A 245 4.65 -9.96 16.12
CA LYS A 245 3.64 -10.40 17.10
C LYS A 245 4.22 -11.27 18.21
N GLU A 246 5.40 -11.85 17.97
CA GLU A 246 6.12 -12.73 18.90
C GLU A 246 7.32 -12.02 19.55
N THR A 247 7.69 -10.85 19.02
CA THR A 247 8.75 -9.96 19.51
C THR A 247 8.36 -9.23 20.79
#